data_AF-A0A099S0V7-F1
#
_entry.id   AF-A0A099S0V7-F1
#
_cell.length_a   1.000
_cell.length_b   1.000
_cell.length_c   1.000
_cell.angle_alpha   90.00
_cell.angle_beta   90.00
_cell.angle_gamma   90.00
#
_symmetry.space_group_name_H-M   'P 1'
#
loop_
_entity.id
_entity.type
_entity.pdbx_description
1 polymer ?
#
loop_
_entity_poly.entity_id
_entity_poly.type
_entity_poly.pdbx_seq_one_letter_code
_entity_poly.pdbx_strand_id
1 'polypeptide(L)'
;MDSIKSRVSYLKGLMDGLKIDANDNEGKVIREIVDVLEEIADELDELKDSQKDMEEYVDNLDENLAYIEDELFDDEDDDYDEEDIDGFVEVACPDCGETVYIDSGILDEKESIICPNCHKDIPLQFECDGHCGECTED
;
A
#
# COMPACT_ATOMS: atom_id res chain seq x y z
N MET A 1 25.83 21.32 6.77
CA MET A 1 24.97 22.19 5.93
C MET A 1 24.44 23.28 6.82
N ASP A 2 24.55 24.53 6.41
CA ASP A 2 23.95 25.64 7.16
C ASP A 2 22.42 25.54 7.07
N SER A 3 21.75 25.51 8.23
CA SER A 3 20.28 25.48 8.27
C SER A 3 19.70 26.75 7.64
N ILE A 4 18.45 26.71 7.18
CA ILE A 4 17.78 27.90 6.64
C ILE A 4 17.79 29.00 7.71
N LYS A 5 17.55 28.64 8.98
CA LYS A 5 17.63 29.53 10.13
C LYS A 5 19.00 30.21 10.30
N SER A 6 20.12 29.49 10.12
CA SER A 6 21.45 30.10 10.21
C SER A 6 21.74 31.04 9.03
N ARG A 7 21.23 30.73 7.84
CA ARG A 7 21.32 31.60 6.66
C ARG A 7 20.50 32.88 6.83
N VAL A 8 19.29 32.80 7.39
CA VAL A 8 18.46 33.97 7.70
C VAL A 8 19.12 34.84 8.77
N SER A 9 19.69 34.23 9.82
CA SER A 9 20.45 34.94 10.86
C SER A 9 21.68 35.67 10.28
N TYR A 10 22.39 35.06 9.34
CA TYR A 10 23.48 35.70 8.61
C TYR A 10 22.98 36.91 7.77
N LEU A 11 21.81 36.78 7.15
CA LEU A 11 21.17 37.84 6.37
C LEU A 11 20.76 39.03 7.24
N LYS A 12 20.25 38.79 8.46
CA LYS A 12 20.02 39.83 9.48
C LYS A 12 21.31 40.56 9.83
N GLY A 13 22.39 39.83 10.11
CA GLY A 13 23.69 40.42 10.42
C GLY A 13 24.28 41.25 9.27
N LEU A 14 24.10 40.81 8.02
CA LEU A 14 24.48 41.58 6.84
C LEU A 14 23.68 42.87 6.70
N MET A 15 22.36 42.82 6.94
CA MET A 15 21.48 44.00 6.90
C MET A 15 21.91 45.05 7.93
N ASP A 16 22.25 44.62 9.14
CA ASP A 16 22.74 45.51 10.20
C ASP A 16 24.12 46.10 9.86
N GLY A 17 25.02 45.29 9.30
CA GLY A 17 26.37 45.72 8.89
C GLY A 17 26.37 46.72 7.74
N LEU A 18 25.42 46.60 6.80
CA LEU A 18 25.22 47.53 5.69
C LEU A 18 24.53 48.83 6.11
N LYS A 19 24.07 48.92 7.37
CA LYS A 19 23.33 50.08 7.90
C LYS A 19 22.10 50.42 7.06
N ILE A 20 21.36 49.40 6.64
CA ILE A 20 20.09 49.61 5.93
C ILE A 20 19.16 50.40 6.87
N ASP A 21 18.78 51.62 6.45
CA ASP A 21 17.95 52.50 7.27
C ASP A 21 16.54 51.92 7.36
N ALA A 22 16.13 51.64 8.59
CA ALA A 22 14.81 51.15 8.95
C ALA A 22 13.66 52.08 8.55
N ASN A 23 13.97 53.35 8.28
CA ASN A 23 12.97 54.38 8.02
C ASN A 23 12.69 54.55 6.53
N ASP A 24 13.60 54.09 5.69
CA ASP A 24 13.52 54.16 4.23
C ASP A 24 12.52 53.10 3.73
N ASN A 25 11.86 53.39 2.61
CA ASN A 25 10.83 52.49 2.07
C ASN A 25 11.42 51.11 1.74
N GLU A 26 12.61 51.10 1.15
CA GLU A 26 13.35 49.89 0.79
C GLU A 26 13.80 49.12 2.04
N GLY A 27 14.28 49.82 3.08
CA GLY A 27 14.73 49.19 4.32
C GLY A 27 13.62 48.53 5.13
N LYS A 28 12.42 49.13 5.14
CA LYS A 28 11.21 48.53 5.72
C LYS A 28 10.84 47.23 5.00
N VAL A 29 10.81 47.26 3.67
CA VAL A 29 10.47 46.08 2.86
C VAL A 29 11.49 44.95 3.09
N ILE A 30 12.78 45.27 3.08
CA ILE A 30 13.83 44.26 3.29
C ILE A 30 13.73 43.65 4.69
N ARG A 31 13.44 44.45 5.71
CA ARG A 31 13.29 43.95 7.08
C ARG A 31 12.10 42.99 7.22
N GLU A 32 10.94 43.37 6.69
CA GLU A 32 9.77 42.49 6.67
C GLU A 32 10.03 41.19 5.90
N ILE A 33 10.75 41.25 4.77
CA ILE A 33 11.16 40.03 4.04
C ILE A 33 12.01 39.13 4.93
N VAL A 34 12.97 39.69 5.66
CA VAL A 34 13.87 38.92 6.52
C VAL A 34 13.12 38.32 7.71
N ASP A 35 12.14 39.03 8.27
CA ASP A 35 11.32 38.53 9.37
C ASP A 35 10.40 37.39 8.89
N VAL A 36 9.75 37.52 7.74
CA VAL A 36 8.98 36.43 7.11
C VAL A 36 9.86 35.21 6.83
N LEU A 37 11.11 35.41 6.39
CA LEU A 37 12.04 34.30 6.17
C LEU A 37 12.44 33.59 7.47
N GLU A 38 12.47 34.30 8.60
CA GLU A 38 12.73 33.71 9.91
C GLU A 38 11.55 32.86 10.36
N GLU A 39 10.32 33.36 10.22
CA GLU A 39 9.10 32.61 10.49
C GLU A 39 9.03 31.33 9.64
N ILE A 40 9.31 31.43 8.33
CA ILE A 40 9.37 30.26 7.45
C ILE A 40 10.46 29.27 7.90
N ALA A 41 11.60 29.76 8.37
CA ALA A 41 12.68 28.89 8.83
C ALA A 41 12.25 28.11 10.09
N ASP A 42 11.51 28.74 10.98
CA ASP A 42 10.99 28.13 12.20
C ASP A 42 9.90 27.10 11.89
N GLU A 43 8.91 27.46 11.07
CA GLU A 43 7.86 26.53 10.63
C GLU A 43 8.43 25.31 9.88
N LEU A 44 9.49 25.50 9.08
CA LEU A 44 10.16 24.39 8.39
C LEU A 44 10.89 23.44 9.34
N ASP A 45 11.44 23.94 10.45
CA ASP A 45 12.09 23.07 11.42
C ASP A 45 11.02 22.29 12.22
N GLU A 46 9.90 22.91 12.60
CA GLU A 46 8.75 22.22 13.20
C GLU A 46 8.17 21.15 12.26
N LEU A 47 8.07 21.44 10.97
CA LEU A 47 7.58 20.49 9.96
C LEU A 47 8.49 19.26 9.84
N LYS A 48 9.83 19.45 9.91
CA LYS A 48 10.78 18.32 9.87
C LYS A 48 10.64 17.43 11.09
N ASP A 49 10.45 18.02 12.27
CA ASP A 49 10.23 17.25 13.49
C ASP A 49 8.94 16.42 13.37
N SER A 50 7.84 17.04 12.90
CA SER A 50 6.60 16.31 12.66
C SER A 50 6.73 15.22 11.59
N GLN A 51 7.55 15.42 10.54
CA GLN A 51 7.82 14.39 9.55
C GLN A 51 8.56 13.21 10.18
N LYS A 52 9.55 13.48 11.02
CA LYS A 52 10.32 12.45 11.71
C LYS A 52 9.43 11.60 12.62
N ASP A 53 8.51 12.24 13.35
CA ASP A 53 7.53 11.52 14.18
C ASP A 53 6.61 10.64 13.33
N MET A 54 6.27 11.09 12.11
CA MET A 54 5.47 10.29 11.17
C MET A 54 6.25 9.11 10.59
N GLU A 55 7.54 9.29 10.28
CA GLU A 55 8.43 8.20 9.86
C GLU A 55 8.48 7.12 10.95
N GLU A 56 8.69 7.50 12.22
CA GLU A 56 8.67 6.55 13.34
C GLU A 56 7.32 5.85 13.47
N TYR A 57 6.20 6.56 13.28
CA TYR A 57 4.88 5.93 13.31
C TYR A 57 4.69 4.91 12.18
N VAL A 58 5.18 5.21 10.97
CA VAL A 58 5.11 4.29 9.82
C VAL A 58 6.01 3.08 10.04
N ASP A 59 7.21 3.27 10.55
CA ASP A 59 8.12 2.16 10.91
C ASP A 59 7.46 1.23 11.94
N ASN A 60 6.80 1.81 12.96
CA ASN A 60 6.04 1.01 13.92
C ASN A 60 4.91 0.23 13.24
N LEU A 61 4.16 0.84 12.31
CA LEU A 61 3.10 0.13 11.59
C LEU A 61 3.65 -1.06 10.78
N ASP A 62 4.80 -0.88 10.12
CA ASP A 62 5.49 -1.94 9.38
C ASP A 62 5.87 -3.11 10.30
N GLU A 63 6.48 -2.83 11.46
CA GLU A 63 6.82 -3.86 12.45
C GLU A 63 5.59 -4.61 12.98
N ASN A 64 4.47 -3.90 13.20
CA ASN A 64 3.22 -4.52 13.65
C ASN A 64 2.60 -5.40 12.56
N LEU A 65 2.67 -4.97 11.30
CA LEU A 65 2.19 -5.78 10.17
C LEU A 65 3.04 -7.04 10.00
N ALA A 66 4.37 -6.92 10.07
CA ALA A 66 5.26 -8.08 10.02
C ALA A 66 4.95 -9.10 11.12
N TYR A 67 4.64 -8.64 12.34
CA TYR A 67 4.22 -9.53 13.43
C TYR A 67 2.88 -10.25 13.15
N ILE A 68 1.92 -9.56 12.53
CA ILE A 68 0.64 -10.17 12.13
C ILE A 68 0.84 -11.15 10.98
N GLU A 69 1.70 -10.82 10.02
CA GLU A 69 2.05 -11.69 8.91
C GLU A 69 2.69 -12.98 9.42
N ASP A 70 3.61 -12.88 10.36
CA ASP A 70 4.18 -14.03 11.07
C ASP A 70 3.03 -14.84 11.74
N GLU A 71 2.24 -14.26 12.64
CA GLU A 71 1.18 -15.03 13.34
C GLU A 71 0.12 -15.67 12.40
N LEU A 72 -0.13 -15.11 11.21
CA LEU A 72 -1.12 -15.63 10.26
C LEU A 72 -0.54 -16.54 9.16
N PHE A 73 0.74 -16.40 8.84
CA PHE A 73 1.40 -17.07 7.72
C PHE A 73 2.69 -17.85 8.13
N ASP A 74 3.02 -17.94 9.42
CA ASP A 74 4.18 -18.69 10.00
C ASP A 74 3.95 -20.23 10.08
N ASP A 75 2.87 -20.74 9.46
CA ASP A 75 2.81 -22.16 9.14
C ASP A 75 3.44 -22.36 7.75
N GLU A 76 4.66 -22.92 7.75
CA GLU A 76 5.42 -23.44 6.61
C GLU A 76 4.55 -24.33 5.69
N ASP A 77 3.73 -23.74 4.83
CA ASP A 77 3.20 -24.35 3.62
C ASP A 77 3.25 -23.29 2.51
N ASP A 78 4.48 -22.86 2.18
CA ASP A 78 4.86 -22.31 0.87
C ASP A 78 4.76 -23.37 -0.26
N ASP A 79 3.95 -24.42 -0.05
CA ASP A 79 3.39 -25.31 -1.07
C ASP A 79 1.90 -24.97 -1.31
N TYR A 80 1.51 -23.69 -1.21
CA TYR A 80 0.37 -23.20 -1.99
C TYR A 80 0.78 -23.22 -3.47
N ASP A 81 0.92 -24.41 -4.04
CA ASP A 81 0.53 -24.62 -5.42
C ASP A 81 -0.88 -23.99 -5.51
N GLU A 82 -1.01 -22.93 -6.32
CA GLU A 82 -2.28 -22.28 -6.67
C GLU A 82 -3.33 -23.27 -7.23
N GLU A 83 -3.02 -24.58 -7.30
CA GLU A 83 -3.83 -25.63 -7.90
C GLU A 83 -4.71 -26.42 -6.91
N ASP A 84 -4.54 -26.32 -5.59
CA ASP A 84 -5.41 -27.05 -4.64
C ASP A 84 -5.73 -26.21 -3.38
N ILE A 85 -6.73 -25.32 -3.48
CA ILE A 85 -7.45 -24.85 -2.30
C ILE A 85 -8.21 -26.06 -1.75
N ASP A 86 -7.65 -26.69 -0.72
CA ASP A 86 -8.15 -27.90 -0.09
C ASP A 86 -9.67 -27.79 0.18
N GLY A 87 -10.47 -28.54 -0.56
CA GLY A 87 -11.94 -28.52 -0.48
C GLY A 87 -12.70 -27.72 -1.55
N PHE A 88 -12.05 -27.18 -2.58
CA PHE A 88 -12.71 -26.55 -3.73
C PHE A 88 -12.30 -27.19 -5.06
N VAL A 89 -13.21 -27.18 -6.03
CA VAL A 89 -12.99 -27.65 -7.41
C VAL A 89 -13.19 -26.48 -8.37
N GLU A 90 -12.23 -26.27 -9.24
CA GLU A 90 -12.33 -25.29 -10.33
C GLU A 90 -13.15 -25.85 -11.50
N VAL A 91 -14.19 -25.13 -11.91
CA VAL A 91 -15.01 -25.50 -13.07
C VAL A 91 -15.17 -24.29 -13.98
N ALA A 92 -14.75 -24.43 -15.24
CA ALA A 92 -15.01 -23.44 -16.27
C ALA A 92 -16.47 -23.52 -16.74
N CYS A 93 -17.20 -22.41 -16.66
CA CYS A 93 -18.57 -22.34 -17.16
C CYS A 93 -18.59 -22.52 -18.69
N PRO A 94 -19.33 -23.51 -19.24
CA PRO A 94 -19.35 -23.78 -20.68
C PRO A 94 -20.00 -22.66 -21.51
N ASP A 95 -20.79 -21.79 -20.88
CA ASP A 95 -21.53 -20.74 -21.56
C ASP A 95 -20.81 -19.39 -21.62
N CYS A 96 -20.03 -19.03 -20.60
CA CYS A 96 -19.35 -17.74 -20.54
C CYS A 96 -17.83 -17.83 -20.37
N GLY A 97 -17.28 -19.02 -20.12
CA GLY A 97 -15.84 -19.23 -19.95
C GLY A 97 -15.27 -18.68 -18.65
N GLU A 98 -16.13 -18.31 -17.69
CA GLU A 98 -15.69 -17.89 -16.35
C GLU A 98 -15.30 -19.11 -15.52
N THR A 99 -14.15 -19.06 -14.85
CA THR A 99 -13.75 -20.06 -13.87
C THR A 99 -14.52 -19.83 -12.57
N VAL A 100 -15.23 -20.85 -12.11
CA VAL A 100 -16.00 -20.82 -10.86
C VAL A 100 -15.40 -21.82 -9.88
N TYR A 101 -15.18 -21.36 -8.65
CA TYR A 101 -14.70 -22.18 -7.54
C TYR A 101 -15.88 -22.77 -6.77
N ILE A 102 -15.96 -24.09 -6.69
CA ILE A 102 -17.09 -24.82 -6.07
C ILE A 102 -16.59 -25.64 -4.90
N ASP A 103 -17.21 -25.50 -3.73
CA ASP A 103 -16.91 -26.35 -2.56
C ASP A 103 -17.20 -27.83 -2.90
N SER A 104 -16.22 -28.70 -2.69
CA SER A 104 -16.27 -30.12 -3.02
C SER A 104 -17.35 -30.87 -2.24
N GLY A 105 -17.73 -30.39 -1.05
CA GLY A 105 -18.83 -30.94 -0.27
C GLY A 105 -20.22 -30.70 -0.89
N ILE A 106 -20.34 -29.74 -1.82
CA ILE A 106 -21.60 -29.47 -2.54
C ILE A 106 -21.76 -30.36 -3.78
N LEU A 107 -20.65 -30.84 -4.35
CA LEU A 107 -20.65 -31.65 -5.58
C LEU A 107 -21.32 -33.01 -5.38
N ASP A 108 -21.18 -33.61 -4.19
CA ASP A 108 -21.81 -34.88 -3.87
C ASP A 108 -23.35 -34.79 -3.72
N GLU A 109 -23.89 -33.57 -3.51
CA GLU A 109 -25.30 -33.36 -3.21
C GLU A 109 -26.11 -32.79 -4.38
N LYS A 110 -25.46 -32.32 -5.46
CA LYS A 110 -26.13 -31.60 -6.56
C LYS A 110 -25.63 -32.00 -7.95
N GLU A 111 -26.57 -32.17 -8.87
CA GLU A 111 -26.30 -32.49 -10.29
C GLU A 111 -25.93 -31.25 -11.13
N SER A 112 -26.25 -30.04 -10.66
CA SER A 112 -25.89 -28.79 -11.32
C SER A 112 -25.79 -27.61 -10.35
N ILE A 113 -25.02 -26.59 -10.73
CA ILE A 113 -24.97 -25.30 -10.04
C ILE A 113 -25.23 -24.14 -11.01
N ILE A 114 -25.67 -23.00 -10.49
CA ILE A 114 -25.92 -21.81 -11.31
C ILE A 114 -24.64 -20.97 -11.36
N CYS A 115 -24.17 -20.68 -12.57
CA CYS A 115 -23.02 -19.79 -12.77
C CYS A 115 -23.33 -18.38 -12.22
N PRO A 116 -22.50 -17.79 -11.35
CA PRO A 116 -22.72 -16.43 -10.83
C PRO A 116 -22.54 -15.33 -11.88
N ASN A 117 -21.81 -15.61 -12.97
CA ASN A 117 -21.56 -14.65 -14.05
C ASN A 117 -22.74 -14.64 -15.06
N CYS A 118 -23.07 -15.79 -15.64
CA CYS A 118 -24.08 -15.87 -16.72
C CYS A 118 -25.45 -16.40 -16.30
N HIS A 119 -25.62 -16.84 -15.05
CA HIS A 119 -26.86 -17.38 -14.47
C HIS A 119 -27.42 -18.62 -15.18
N LYS A 120 -26.59 -19.33 -15.95
CA LYS A 120 -26.94 -20.62 -16.56
C LYS A 120 -26.42 -21.78 -15.72
N ASP A 121 -27.03 -22.94 -15.90
CA ASP A 121 -26.67 -24.16 -15.20
C ASP A 121 -25.35 -24.73 -15.71
N ILE A 122 -24.41 -24.98 -14.80
CA ILE A 122 -23.18 -25.73 -15.02
C ILE A 122 -23.49 -27.18 -14.61
N PRO A 123 -23.50 -28.15 -15.55
CA PRO A 123 -23.72 -29.55 -15.23
C PRO A 123 -22.50 -30.15 -14.54
N LEU A 124 -22.72 -30.85 -13.43
CA LEU A 124 -21.69 -31.56 -12.66
C LEU A 124 -21.70 -33.04 -13.05
N GLN A 125 -21.07 -33.40 -14.16
CA GLN A 125 -20.87 -34.79 -14.58
C GLN A 125 -19.40 -35.18 -14.43
N PHE A 126 -19.03 -35.62 -13.24
CA PHE A 126 -17.76 -36.32 -13.03
C PHE A 126 -17.98 -37.82 -13.23
N GLU A 127 -17.94 -38.30 -14.47
CA GLU A 127 -17.72 -39.73 -14.72
C GLU A 127 -16.24 -40.03 -14.44
N CYS A 128 -15.92 -40.24 -13.16
CA CYS A 128 -14.65 -40.81 -12.74
C CYS A 128 -14.59 -42.29 -13.12
N ASP A 129 -14.28 -42.56 -14.39
CA ASP A 129 -13.98 -43.90 -14.90
C ASP A 129 -12.56 -44.32 -14.51
N GLY A 130 -12.31 -44.47 -13.20
CA GLY A 130 -11.36 -45.42 -12.61
C GLY A 130 -9.92 -45.49 -13.14
N HIS A 131 -9.42 -44.48 -13.85
CA HIS A 131 -8.06 -44.42 -14.39
C HIS A 131 -7.47 -43.02 -14.20
N CYS A 132 -7.12 -42.69 -12.96
CA CYS A 132 -6.11 -41.67 -12.69
C CYS A 132 -4.76 -42.20 -13.18
N GLY A 133 -4.33 -41.72 -14.34
CA GLY A 133 -3.05 -42.05 -14.93
C GLY A 133 -2.98 -41.59 -16.38
N GLU A 134 -2.51 -40.36 -16.57
CA GLU A 134 -2.10 -39.72 -17.83
C GLU A 134 -3.24 -39.19 -18.73
N CYS A 135 -3.56 -37.91 -18.56
CA CYS A 135 -4.09 -37.07 -19.64
C CYS A 135 -2.92 -36.29 -20.23
N THR A 136 -2.37 -36.79 -21.34
CA THR A 136 -1.48 -36.01 -22.21
C THR A 136 -2.29 -35.02 -23.03
N GLU A 137 -1.78 -33.81 -23.16
CA GLU A 137 -2.28 -32.75 -24.04
C GLU A 137 -2.36 -33.21 -25.50
N ASP A 138 -3.51 -32.97 -26.13
CA ASP A 138 -3.66 -32.74 -27.58
C ASP A 138 -4.74 -31.68 -27.81
#